data_AF-A0A432X0X3-F1
#
_entry.id   AF-A0A432X0X3-F1
#
_cell.length_a   1.000
_cell.length_b   1.000
_cell.length_c   1.000
_cell.angle_alpha   90.00
_cell.angle_beta   90.00
_cell.angle_gamma   90.00
#
_symmetry.space_group_name_H-M   'P 1'
#
loop_
_entity.id
_entity.type
_entity.pdbx_description
1 polymer ?
#
loop_
_entity_poly.entity_id
_entity_poly.type
_entity_poly.pdbx_seq_one_letter_code
_entity_poly.pdbx_strand_id
1 'polypeptide(L)'
;MLSFYRALLALCLFTILSACNSTPSTDTTPLPIAERCGAPATDIAALGQQAPGHYIVEGVVSASFQEPSQLGGFFIQSPAHMATSATPAAMFIHYSSTASQVREGDRVRIEGEKTDYSGGVALHNVTSFTRCSRNETVSTQTLALPFEYVAQLDALLHQRVRLAQPMTVVGHYQLARFGTLDLATERLWVPTQISLPGPGARDLASDNLRRRIVLDDGSDQENPDQVPYPTPGLHIDNPVRSGDTVYDIEGVLVKIGDAYHIHPVSQPRFEATNPRPAQVELPQTGDIRIAAFNVLNYFNGDATSGGFPTPRGAKTEAEFVRQRDRIIQALVAINADVYGLMEMANNGYTSESAVADLTRGMQAAAPQGVLYDYVRVDSEKVGGDVITQAIIYRADKLDEIGQAAFIDTPPFDMGSRPPLAQSFKSRSTGAEFTLVANHFKSKGSCPRDMQNPNRNRNDGQGCWNQLRTESATALANWLRTFPTGRAHRNYIVLGDFNAYAMEDPLMELRRNGYRNVANRLQPEGYSYVFRGEMGSLDHILVHSSVYDAVTGLDFWHINADEPVAFEYGLSHKTPEQQQDWYAPTPYRSSDHDPVIIEINSALLPE
;
A
#
# COMPACT_ATOMS: atom_id res chain seq x y z
N MET A 1 -95.25 -24.93 -52.50
CA MET A 1 -96.71 -24.84 -52.34
C MET A 1 -97.00 -24.40 -50.93
N LEU A 2 -97.83 -23.37 -50.82
CA LEU A 2 -98.68 -22.98 -49.68
C LEU A 2 -98.01 -22.84 -48.30
N SER A 3 -97.86 -21.63 -47.78
CA SER A 3 -98.92 -20.72 -47.31
C SER A 3 -99.39 -21.00 -45.88
N PHE A 4 -99.26 -19.94 -45.07
CA PHE A 4 -100.28 -19.42 -44.13
C PHE A 4 -100.42 -20.12 -42.77
N TYR A 5 -100.65 -19.43 -41.65
CA TYR A 5 -100.70 -18.01 -41.28
C TYR A 5 -100.95 -17.90 -39.75
N ARG A 6 -100.47 -16.80 -39.14
CA ARG A 6 -101.09 -15.95 -38.08
C ARG A 6 -101.43 -16.53 -36.68
N ALA A 7 -101.37 -15.79 -35.58
CA ALA A 7 -100.95 -14.41 -35.27
C ALA A 7 -100.83 -14.16 -33.73
N LEU A 8 -99.89 -13.26 -33.36
CA LEU A 8 -99.83 -12.15 -32.34
C LEU A 8 -100.69 -12.21 -31.04
N LEU A 9 -100.33 -11.65 -29.86
CA LEU A 9 -99.37 -10.62 -29.36
C LEU A 9 -99.30 -10.74 -27.81
N ALA A 10 -98.10 -10.75 -27.17
CA ALA A 10 -97.49 -9.70 -26.28
C ALA A 10 -98.12 -9.49 -24.87
N LEU A 11 -97.42 -9.16 -23.78
CA LEU A 11 -96.09 -8.54 -23.54
C LEU A 11 -95.63 -8.78 -22.08
N CYS A 12 -94.34 -8.54 -21.83
CA CYS A 12 -93.62 -8.21 -20.58
C CYS A 12 -92.79 -9.29 -19.87
N LEU A 13 -91.50 -9.28 -20.26
CA LEU A 13 -90.28 -9.76 -19.57
C LEU A 13 -90.18 -9.19 -18.14
N PHE A 14 -89.59 -9.85 -17.14
CA PHE A 14 -88.25 -10.43 -17.08
C PHE A 14 -88.24 -11.68 -16.18
N THR A 15 -87.72 -12.79 -16.71
CA THR A 15 -87.58 -14.07 -16.01
C THR A 15 -86.16 -14.31 -15.52
N ILE A 16 -86.13 -14.94 -14.35
CA ILE A 16 -85.01 -15.49 -13.61
C ILE A 16 -84.80 -16.96 -14.06
N LEU A 17 -83.58 -17.47 -13.82
CA LEU A 17 -83.17 -18.88 -13.63
C LEU A 17 -82.63 -19.71 -14.83
N SER A 18 -81.31 -19.88 -14.76
CA SER A 18 -80.57 -21.15 -14.63
C SER A 18 -80.67 -22.22 -15.72
N ALA A 19 -79.55 -22.45 -16.43
CA ALA A 19 -78.94 -23.77 -16.58
C ALA A 19 -77.50 -23.68 -17.11
N CYS A 20 -76.61 -24.42 -16.45
CA CYS A 20 -75.35 -25.01 -16.91
C CYS A 20 -74.38 -24.15 -17.75
N ASN A 21 -73.39 -23.57 -17.08
CA ASN A 21 -72.06 -23.38 -17.67
C ASN A 21 -71.04 -24.05 -16.75
N SER A 22 -70.56 -25.23 -17.15
CA SER A 22 -69.30 -25.78 -16.65
C SER A 22 -68.18 -24.93 -17.22
N THR A 23 -67.81 -23.86 -16.51
CA THR A 23 -66.56 -23.14 -16.73
C THR A 23 -65.41 -24.10 -16.38
N PRO A 24 -64.39 -24.25 -17.25
CA PRO A 24 -63.15 -24.86 -16.80
C PRO A 24 -62.60 -23.94 -15.70
N SER A 25 -62.56 -24.48 -14.47
CA SER A 25 -61.73 -23.93 -13.42
C SER A 25 -60.28 -23.99 -13.90
N THR A 26 -59.79 -22.91 -14.51
CA THR A 26 -58.36 -22.65 -14.57
C THR A 26 -57.95 -22.32 -13.13
N ASP A 27 -57.72 -23.38 -12.36
CA ASP A 27 -56.97 -23.32 -11.12
C ASP A 27 -55.54 -22.92 -11.51
N THR A 28 -55.32 -21.63 -11.73
CA THR A 28 -53.98 -21.05 -11.87
C THR A 28 -53.44 -20.83 -10.48
N THR A 29 -53.25 -21.92 -9.74
CA THR A 29 -52.26 -21.91 -8.67
C THR A 29 -50.92 -21.66 -9.37
N PRO A 30 -50.20 -20.56 -9.09
CA PRO A 30 -48.92 -20.31 -9.74
C PRO A 30 -47.99 -21.49 -9.44
N LEU A 31 -47.56 -22.21 -10.49
CA LEU A 31 -46.66 -23.36 -10.35
C LEU A 31 -45.44 -22.94 -9.52
N PRO A 32 -44.98 -23.76 -8.55
CA PRO A 32 -43.76 -23.50 -7.81
C PRO A 32 -42.59 -23.18 -8.75
N ILE A 33 -41.67 -22.30 -8.38
CA ILE A 33 -40.50 -21.95 -9.22
C ILE A 33 -39.70 -23.19 -9.63
N ALA A 34 -39.78 -24.27 -8.83
CA ALA A 34 -39.15 -25.56 -9.09
C ALA A 34 -39.61 -26.23 -10.38
N GLU A 35 -40.87 -26.02 -10.76
CA GLU A 35 -41.46 -26.55 -11.99
C GLU A 35 -41.20 -25.64 -13.20
N ARG A 36 -40.40 -24.57 -13.02
CA ARG A 36 -40.12 -23.53 -14.02
C ARG A 36 -38.65 -23.44 -14.46
N CYS A 37 -37.80 -24.40 -14.13
CA CYS A 37 -36.46 -24.46 -14.71
C CYS A 37 -36.55 -24.45 -16.25
N GLY A 38 -35.81 -23.55 -16.91
CA GLY A 38 -35.90 -23.34 -18.35
C GLY A 38 -37.14 -22.55 -18.85
N ALA A 39 -38.02 -22.09 -17.95
CA ALA A 39 -39.07 -21.14 -18.30
C ALA A 39 -38.48 -19.73 -18.52
N PRO A 40 -39.19 -18.81 -19.19
CA PRO A 40 -38.71 -17.45 -19.41
C PRO A 40 -38.24 -16.80 -18.11
N ALA A 41 -37.03 -16.25 -18.14
CA ALA A 41 -36.39 -15.51 -17.05
C ALA A 41 -35.86 -14.19 -17.62
N THR A 42 -35.64 -13.22 -16.76
CA THR A 42 -34.94 -11.99 -17.12
C THR A 42 -33.50 -12.32 -17.50
N ASP A 43 -33.05 -11.82 -18.65
CA ASP A 43 -31.65 -11.91 -19.05
C ASP A 43 -30.78 -11.09 -18.08
N ILE A 44 -29.76 -11.72 -17.51
CA ILE A 44 -28.82 -11.08 -16.59
C ILE A 44 -28.16 -9.88 -17.28
N ALA A 45 -27.86 -9.96 -18.59
CA ALA A 45 -27.27 -8.85 -19.34
C ALA A 45 -28.19 -7.62 -19.40
N ALA A 46 -29.51 -7.83 -19.37
CA ALA A 46 -30.48 -6.75 -19.44
C ALA A 46 -30.74 -6.08 -18.09
N LEU A 47 -30.43 -6.74 -16.97
CA LEU A 47 -30.77 -6.25 -15.62
C LEU A 47 -30.12 -4.92 -15.27
N GLY A 48 -28.92 -4.64 -15.76
CA GLY A 48 -28.23 -3.36 -15.52
C GLY A 48 -29.07 -2.14 -15.89
N GLN A 49 -29.89 -2.26 -16.95
CA GLN A 49 -30.73 -1.17 -17.47
C GLN A 49 -32.17 -1.18 -16.94
N GLN A 50 -32.54 -2.17 -16.12
CA GLN A 50 -33.88 -2.26 -15.55
C GLN A 50 -34.05 -1.36 -14.31
N ALA A 51 -35.28 -0.92 -14.05
CA ALA A 51 -35.63 -0.21 -12.82
C ALA A 51 -35.46 -1.12 -11.58
N PRO A 52 -35.44 -0.56 -10.36
CA PRO A 52 -35.59 -1.37 -9.15
C PRO A 52 -36.88 -2.20 -9.19
N GLY A 53 -36.82 -3.45 -8.76
CA GLY A 53 -37.97 -4.36 -8.80
C GLY A 53 -37.61 -5.81 -8.52
N HIS A 54 -38.63 -6.68 -8.57
CA HIS A 54 -38.45 -8.12 -8.46
C HIS A 54 -38.21 -8.74 -9.84
N TYR A 55 -37.20 -9.61 -9.91
CA TYR A 55 -36.82 -10.30 -11.13
C TYR A 55 -36.63 -11.78 -10.88
N ILE A 56 -36.91 -12.58 -11.91
CA ILE A 56 -36.58 -14.00 -11.93
C ILE A 56 -35.40 -14.20 -12.88
N VAL A 57 -34.30 -14.74 -12.39
CA VAL A 57 -33.09 -15.04 -13.16
C VAL A 57 -32.80 -16.54 -13.15
N GLU A 58 -32.10 -17.02 -14.18
CA GLU A 58 -31.54 -18.38 -14.22
C GLU A 58 -30.06 -18.29 -14.61
N GLY A 59 -29.18 -18.96 -13.86
CA GLY A 59 -27.73 -18.85 -14.00
C GLY A 59 -26.99 -20.06 -13.45
N VAL A 60 -25.74 -20.24 -13.88
CA VAL A 60 -24.81 -21.24 -13.34
C VAL A 60 -23.95 -20.57 -12.27
N VAL A 61 -23.87 -21.16 -11.09
CA VAL A 61 -23.03 -20.67 -9.98
C VAL A 61 -21.56 -20.73 -10.42
N SER A 62 -20.94 -19.56 -10.51
CA SER A 62 -19.56 -19.37 -10.94
C SER A 62 -18.57 -19.17 -9.80
N ALA A 63 -19.04 -18.86 -8.58
CA ALA A 63 -18.26 -18.87 -7.34
C ALA A 63 -19.19 -18.83 -6.13
N SER A 64 -18.80 -19.44 -5.01
CA SER A 64 -19.60 -19.48 -3.79
C SER A 64 -18.81 -18.96 -2.58
N PHE A 65 -19.37 -17.94 -1.91
CA PHE A 65 -18.78 -17.21 -0.79
C PHE A 65 -19.82 -17.09 0.35
N GLN A 66 -20.43 -18.23 0.73
CA GLN A 66 -21.61 -18.27 1.59
C GLN A 66 -21.30 -18.46 3.09
N GLU A 67 -20.06 -18.75 3.46
CA GLU A 67 -19.69 -18.95 4.85
C GLU A 67 -19.69 -17.62 5.65
N PRO A 68 -19.85 -17.64 6.99
CA PRO A 68 -20.02 -16.43 7.81
C PRO A 68 -18.90 -15.39 7.70
N SER A 69 -17.69 -15.79 7.28
CA SER A 69 -16.53 -14.91 7.09
C SER A 69 -16.21 -14.62 5.63
N GLN A 70 -17.12 -14.91 4.72
CA GLN A 70 -17.00 -14.62 3.29
C GLN A 70 -17.96 -13.48 2.89
N LEU A 71 -18.14 -13.26 1.59
CA LEU A 71 -19.01 -12.21 1.02
C LEU A 71 -20.52 -12.38 1.32
N GLY A 72 -20.92 -13.46 2.00
CA GLY A 72 -22.32 -13.73 2.35
C GLY A 72 -23.21 -13.93 1.12
N GLY A 73 -22.74 -14.67 0.11
CA GLY A 73 -23.50 -14.92 -1.12
C GLY A 73 -22.74 -15.76 -2.15
N PHE A 74 -23.18 -15.70 -3.41
CA PHE A 74 -22.54 -16.42 -4.51
C PHE A 74 -22.75 -15.70 -5.85
N PHE A 75 -21.85 -15.92 -6.80
CA PHE A 75 -21.94 -15.36 -8.14
C PHE A 75 -22.58 -16.37 -9.10
N ILE A 76 -23.38 -15.87 -10.04
CA ILE A 76 -23.94 -16.65 -11.14
C ILE A 76 -23.61 -16.01 -12.48
N GLN A 77 -23.48 -16.86 -13.50
CA GLN A 77 -23.29 -16.47 -14.91
C GLN A 77 -24.44 -16.98 -15.77
N SER A 78 -24.78 -16.23 -16.83
CA SER A 78 -25.74 -16.68 -17.84
C SER A 78 -25.33 -18.04 -18.39
N PRO A 79 -26.24 -19.03 -18.44
CA PRO A 79 -25.93 -20.34 -19.01
C PRO A 79 -25.58 -20.21 -20.49
N ALA A 80 -24.69 -21.07 -21.01
CA ALA A 80 -24.25 -21.01 -22.41
C ALA A 80 -25.40 -21.04 -23.42
N HIS A 81 -26.49 -21.76 -23.13
CA HIS A 81 -27.67 -21.86 -23.99
C HIS A 81 -28.57 -20.61 -23.96
N MET A 82 -28.39 -19.72 -22.97
CA MET A 82 -29.10 -18.44 -22.84
C MET A 82 -28.20 -17.24 -23.15
N ALA A 83 -26.90 -17.44 -23.35
CA ALA A 83 -25.95 -16.36 -23.60
C ALA A 83 -26.24 -15.70 -24.96
N THR A 84 -26.50 -14.39 -24.92
CA THR A 84 -26.74 -13.55 -26.11
C THR A 84 -25.45 -12.98 -26.71
N SER A 85 -24.31 -13.21 -26.05
CA SER A 85 -22.97 -12.80 -26.47
C SER A 85 -21.95 -13.90 -26.18
N ALA A 86 -20.75 -13.79 -26.78
CA ALA A 86 -19.65 -14.73 -26.52
C ALA A 86 -19.17 -14.70 -25.06
N THR A 87 -19.45 -13.61 -24.35
CA THR A 87 -19.10 -13.39 -22.95
C THR A 87 -20.37 -13.50 -22.09
N PRO A 88 -20.41 -14.36 -21.06
CA PRO A 88 -21.59 -14.52 -20.23
C PRO A 88 -21.78 -13.28 -19.35
N ALA A 89 -23.00 -12.75 -19.27
CA ALA A 89 -23.33 -11.79 -18.22
C ALA A 89 -23.29 -12.48 -16.84
N ALA A 90 -23.02 -11.72 -15.80
CA ALA A 90 -22.87 -12.24 -14.45
C ALA A 90 -23.46 -11.31 -13.40
N MET A 91 -23.81 -11.88 -12.25
CA MET A 91 -24.35 -11.13 -11.12
C MET A 91 -24.06 -11.80 -9.78
N PHE A 92 -24.18 -11.04 -8.70
CA PHE A 92 -24.09 -11.55 -7.34
C PHE A 92 -25.48 -11.86 -6.76
N ILE A 93 -25.57 -12.88 -5.92
CA ILE A 93 -26.78 -13.23 -5.18
C ILE A 93 -26.44 -13.17 -3.69
N HIS A 94 -27.05 -12.23 -2.97
CA HIS A 94 -26.91 -12.18 -1.51
C HIS A 94 -27.54 -13.41 -0.88
N TYR A 95 -26.89 -13.93 0.15
CA TYR A 95 -27.41 -15.03 0.96
C TYR A 95 -28.79 -14.68 1.52
N SER A 96 -29.67 -15.68 1.52
CA SER A 96 -30.93 -15.66 2.24
C SER A 96 -31.22 -17.05 2.79
N SER A 97 -32.03 -17.15 3.85
CA SER A 97 -32.48 -18.45 4.36
C SER A 97 -33.31 -19.25 3.34
N THR A 98 -33.90 -18.57 2.34
CA THR A 98 -34.65 -19.17 1.24
C THR A 98 -33.72 -19.80 0.19
N ALA A 99 -32.53 -19.25 -0.02
CA ALA A 99 -31.53 -19.79 -0.93
C ALA A 99 -30.72 -20.89 -0.23
N SER A 100 -30.81 -22.14 -0.73
CA SER A 100 -30.01 -23.23 -0.18
C SER A 100 -28.51 -23.01 -0.40
N GLN A 101 -27.64 -23.64 0.38
CA GLN A 101 -26.20 -23.70 0.08
C GLN A 101 -25.97 -24.28 -1.31
N VAL A 102 -25.27 -23.53 -2.17
CA VAL A 102 -24.93 -23.87 -3.55
C VAL A 102 -23.44 -24.13 -3.71
N ARG A 103 -23.08 -24.81 -4.78
CA ARG A 103 -21.69 -25.05 -5.17
C ARG A 103 -21.49 -24.63 -6.61
N GLU A 104 -20.23 -24.39 -6.98
CA GLU A 104 -19.87 -24.12 -8.37
C GLU A 104 -20.42 -25.19 -9.31
N GLY A 105 -20.94 -24.74 -10.46
CA GLY A 105 -21.58 -25.60 -11.46
C GLY A 105 -23.04 -25.98 -11.14
N ASP A 106 -23.63 -25.56 -10.03
CA ASP A 106 -25.08 -25.64 -9.85
C ASP A 106 -25.78 -24.66 -10.81
N ARG A 107 -26.76 -25.12 -11.60
CA ARG A 107 -27.69 -24.19 -12.29
C ARG A 107 -28.84 -23.87 -11.37
N VAL A 108 -29.10 -22.59 -11.16
CA VAL A 108 -30.08 -22.10 -10.21
C VAL A 108 -31.04 -21.13 -10.87
N ARG A 109 -32.30 -21.19 -10.44
CA ARG A 109 -33.35 -20.24 -10.78
C ARG A 109 -33.79 -19.52 -9.52
N ILE A 110 -33.77 -18.19 -9.56
CA ILE A 110 -33.86 -17.34 -8.37
C ILE A 110 -34.83 -16.20 -8.64
N GLU A 111 -35.69 -15.91 -7.68
CA GLU A 111 -36.53 -14.71 -7.65
C GLU A 111 -36.13 -13.83 -6.47
N GLY A 112 -35.89 -12.54 -6.72
CA GLY A 112 -35.45 -11.58 -5.71
C GLY A 112 -35.52 -10.14 -6.18
N GLU A 113 -35.17 -9.21 -5.30
CA GLU A 113 -35.14 -7.76 -5.57
C GLU A 113 -33.79 -7.36 -6.16
N LYS A 114 -33.79 -6.56 -7.22
CA LYS A 114 -32.58 -6.00 -7.83
C LYS A 114 -31.91 -5.01 -6.87
N THR A 115 -30.60 -5.18 -6.70
CA THR A 115 -29.67 -4.22 -6.07
C THR A 115 -28.37 -4.17 -6.87
N ASP A 116 -27.39 -3.41 -6.39
CA ASP A 116 -26.03 -3.38 -6.89
C ASP A 116 -25.08 -3.93 -5.82
N TYR A 117 -23.97 -4.53 -6.25
CA TYR A 117 -22.89 -5.05 -5.41
C TYR A 117 -21.57 -4.89 -6.16
N SER A 118 -20.55 -4.30 -5.51
CA SER A 118 -19.17 -4.22 -6.01
C SER A 118 -19.02 -3.95 -7.52
N GLY A 119 -19.75 -2.94 -8.00
CA GLY A 119 -19.72 -2.45 -9.39
C GLY A 119 -20.67 -3.16 -10.36
N GLY A 120 -21.23 -4.31 -10.01
CA GLY A 120 -22.19 -5.04 -10.85
C GLY A 120 -23.59 -5.14 -10.23
N VAL A 121 -24.50 -5.77 -10.97
CA VAL A 121 -25.87 -6.03 -10.49
C VAL A 121 -25.90 -7.22 -9.53
N ALA A 122 -26.86 -7.21 -8.62
CA ALA A 122 -27.11 -8.29 -7.67
C ALA A 122 -28.60 -8.49 -7.38
N LEU A 123 -28.95 -9.64 -6.78
CA LEU A 123 -30.25 -9.83 -6.11
C LEU A 123 -30.09 -9.96 -4.60
N HIS A 124 -31.00 -9.35 -3.86
CA HIS A 124 -31.23 -9.58 -2.44
C HIS A 124 -32.71 -9.94 -2.19
N ASN A 125 -33.09 -10.12 -0.91
CA ASN A 125 -34.48 -10.45 -0.53
C ASN A 125 -35.07 -11.60 -1.37
N VAL A 126 -34.29 -12.69 -1.52
CA VAL A 126 -34.68 -13.84 -2.36
C VAL A 126 -35.95 -14.49 -1.81
N THR A 127 -37.02 -14.45 -2.60
CA THR A 127 -38.36 -14.98 -2.27
C THR A 127 -38.56 -16.40 -2.77
N SER A 128 -37.78 -16.82 -3.77
CA SER A 128 -37.93 -18.13 -4.40
C SER A 128 -36.60 -18.64 -4.96
N PHE A 129 -36.32 -19.93 -4.77
CA PHE A 129 -35.07 -20.55 -5.18
C PHE A 129 -35.31 -21.99 -5.68
N THR A 130 -34.61 -22.38 -6.74
CA THR A 130 -34.51 -23.79 -7.17
C THR A 130 -33.16 -24.08 -7.79
N ARG A 131 -32.61 -25.25 -7.46
CA ARG A 131 -31.47 -25.84 -8.18
C ARG A 131 -31.99 -26.71 -9.34
N CYS A 132 -31.76 -26.25 -10.57
CA CYS A 132 -32.20 -26.89 -11.80
C CYS A 132 -31.31 -28.04 -12.26
N SER A 133 -29.99 -27.91 -12.09
CA SER A 133 -29.01 -28.96 -12.42
C SER A 133 -27.74 -28.80 -11.58
N ARG A 134 -26.80 -29.75 -11.72
CA ARG A 134 -25.49 -29.76 -11.07
C ARG A 134 -24.39 -30.03 -12.08
N ASN A 135 -23.16 -29.66 -11.73
CA ASN A 135 -21.94 -29.94 -12.51
C ASN A 135 -21.98 -29.36 -13.94
N GLU A 136 -22.63 -28.22 -14.12
CA GLU A 136 -22.53 -27.43 -15.35
C GLU A 136 -21.14 -26.82 -15.46
N THR A 137 -20.71 -26.57 -16.70
CA THR A 137 -19.42 -25.92 -16.95
C THR A 137 -19.50 -24.42 -16.64
N VAL A 138 -18.53 -23.91 -15.87
CA VAL A 138 -18.37 -22.47 -15.63
C VAL A 138 -17.48 -21.88 -16.72
N SER A 139 -18.01 -20.91 -17.46
CA SER A 139 -17.22 -20.17 -18.45
C SER A 139 -16.23 -19.24 -17.75
N THR A 140 -14.95 -19.29 -18.11
CA THR A 140 -13.88 -18.51 -17.51
C THR A 140 -13.17 -17.67 -18.57
N GLN A 141 -13.07 -16.37 -18.34
CA GLN A 141 -12.34 -15.45 -19.22
C GLN A 141 -10.86 -15.42 -18.84
N THR A 142 -9.97 -15.45 -19.84
CA THR A 142 -8.53 -15.33 -19.60
C THR A 142 -8.10 -13.87 -19.79
N LEU A 143 -7.46 -13.30 -18.78
CA LEU A 143 -6.92 -11.95 -18.79
C LEU A 143 -5.40 -11.98 -18.93
N ALA A 144 -4.86 -11.03 -19.68
CA ALA A 144 -3.43 -10.76 -19.76
C ALA A 144 -3.20 -9.26 -19.52
N LEU A 145 -2.16 -8.94 -18.75
CA LEU A 145 -1.70 -7.57 -18.49
C LEU A 145 -0.40 -7.32 -19.28
N PRO A 146 -0.12 -6.06 -19.69
CA PRO A 146 -0.90 -4.86 -19.40
C PRO A 146 -2.23 -4.81 -20.17
N PHE A 147 -3.26 -4.24 -19.55
CA PHE A 147 -4.52 -3.93 -20.19
C PHE A 147 -4.35 -2.88 -21.29
N GLU A 148 -5.24 -2.85 -22.29
CA GLU A 148 -5.26 -1.77 -23.29
C GLU A 148 -5.72 -0.46 -22.63
N TYR A 149 -6.79 -0.54 -21.85
CA TYR A 149 -7.25 0.49 -20.92
C TYR A 149 -7.98 -0.17 -19.76
N VAL A 150 -7.82 0.36 -18.54
CA VAL A 150 -8.33 -0.29 -17.31
C VAL A 150 -9.86 -0.46 -17.33
N ALA A 151 -10.60 0.52 -17.86
CA ALA A 151 -12.06 0.48 -17.91
C ALA A 151 -12.64 -0.64 -18.81
N GLN A 152 -11.82 -1.34 -19.60
CA GLN A 152 -12.28 -2.52 -20.35
C GLN A 152 -12.81 -3.63 -19.42
N LEU A 153 -12.36 -3.64 -18.18
CA LEU A 153 -12.76 -4.61 -17.15
C LEU A 153 -14.20 -4.43 -16.67
N ASP A 154 -14.83 -3.27 -16.88
CA ASP A 154 -16.24 -3.05 -16.52
C ASP A 154 -17.16 -4.05 -17.26
N ALA A 155 -16.78 -4.49 -18.47
CA ALA A 155 -17.53 -5.49 -19.24
C ALA A 155 -17.41 -6.92 -18.69
N LEU A 156 -16.53 -7.14 -17.71
CA LEU A 156 -16.22 -8.44 -17.13
C LEU A 156 -16.62 -8.56 -15.65
N LEU A 157 -17.27 -7.54 -15.08
CA LEU A 157 -17.68 -7.55 -13.68
C LEU A 157 -18.58 -8.76 -13.37
N HIS A 158 -18.33 -9.35 -12.22
CA HIS A 158 -18.95 -10.55 -11.65
C HIS A 158 -18.66 -11.86 -12.42
N GLN A 159 -17.91 -11.81 -13.53
CA GLN A 159 -17.54 -13.00 -14.28
C GLN A 159 -16.32 -13.70 -13.66
N ARG A 160 -16.25 -15.01 -13.87
CA ARG A 160 -15.08 -15.84 -13.59
C ARG A 160 -13.95 -15.48 -14.54
N VAL A 161 -12.81 -15.08 -13.98
CA VAL A 161 -11.60 -14.69 -14.70
C VAL A 161 -10.40 -15.49 -14.20
N ARG A 162 -9.41 -15.69 -15.06
CA ARG A 162 -8.09 -16.19 -14.69
C ARG A 162 -7.01 -15.30 -15.29
N LEU A 163 -5.90 -15.11 -14.59
CA LEU A 163 -4.73 -14.43 -15.15
C LEU A 163 -3.87 -15.45 -15.93
N ALA A 164 -3.45 -15.08 -17.13
CA ALA A 164 -2.64 -15.94 -18.02
C ALA A 164 -1.17 -16.08 -17.58
N GLN A 165 -0.76 -15.29 -16.60
CA GLN A 165 0.62 -15.05 -16.22
C GLN A 165 0.75 -14.98 -14.69
N PRO A 166 1.93 -15.32 -14.14
CA PRO A 166 2.23 -14.97 -12.76
C PRO A 166 2.23 -13.44 -12.57
N MET A 167 2.00 -13.03 -11.34
CA MET A 167 1.98 -11.63 -10.95
C MET A 167 2.95 -11.37 -9.80
N THR A 168 3.45 -10.16 -9.70
CA THR A 168 4.32 -9.70 -8.61
C THR A 168 3.48 -8.96 -7.57
N VAL A 169 3.67 -9.27 -6.29
CA VAL A 169 3.15 -8.45 -5.19
C VAL A 169 3.85 -7.10 -5.22
N VAL A 170 3.10 -6.02 -5.32
CA VAL A 170 3.67 -4.66 -5.29
C VAL A 170 3.22 -3.85 -4.09
N GLY A 171 2.15 -4.28 -3.41
CA GLY A 171 1.66 -3.61 -2.21
C GLY A 171 0.83 -4.51 -1.31
N HIS A 172 0.91 -4.25 -0.02
CA HIS A 172 0.27 -5.02 1.05
C HIS A 172 -0.35 -4.11 2.12
N TYR A 173 -0.63 -2.84 1.78
CA TYR A 173 -1.07 -1.83 2.75
C TYR A 173 -2.42 -2.19 3.39
N GLN A 174 -3.30 -2.83 2.63
CA GLN A 174 -4.63 -3.24 3.09
C GLN A 174 -4.69 -4.71 3.52
N LEU A 175 -3.57 -5.44 3.52
CA LEU A 175 -3.54 -6.88 3.77
C LEU A 175 -4.13 -7.26 5.14
N ALA A 176 -3.66 -6.64 6.22
CA ALA A 176 -4.17 -6.95 7.56
C ALA A 176 -5.60 -6.47 7.80
N ARG A 177 -6.04 -5.44 7.07
CA ARG A 177 -7.33 -4.79 7.30
C ARG A 177 -8.45 -5.40 6.46
N PHE A 178 -8.18 -5.72 5.20
CA PHE A 178 -9.16 -6.18 4.21
C PHE A 178 -8.69 -7.40 3.42
N GLY A 179 -7.60 -8.05 3.83
CA GLY A 179 -7.11 -9.26 3.15
C GLY A 179 -6.57 -9.05 1.74
N THR A 180 -6.32 -7.80 1.31
CA THR A 180 -5.97 -7.51 -0.08
C THR A 180 -4.49 -7.27 -0.34
N LEU A 181 -4.04 -7.68 -1.53
CA LEU A 181 -2.71 -7.44 -2.08
C LEU A 181 -2.82 -6.71 -3.43
N ASP A 182 -2.04 -5.65 -3.59
CA ASP A 182 -1.82 -5.03 -4.89
C ASP A 182 -0.86 -5.91 -5.70
N LEU A 183 -1.28 -6.35 -6.89
CA LEU A 183 -0.48 -7.12 -7.81
C LEU A 183 -0.17 -6.33 -9.09
N ALA A 184 0.98 -6.60 -9.69
CA ALA A 184 1.34 -6.07 -11.00
C ALA A 184 2.12 -7.08 -11.85
N THR A 185 2.34 -6.77 -13.14
CA THR A 185 3.16 -7.61 -14.03
C THR A 185 4.62 -7.71 -13.60
N GLU A 186 5.10 -6.72 -12.86
CA GLU A 186 6.46 -6.57 -12.34
C GLU A 186 6.46 -5.50 -11.23
N ARG A 187 7.59 -5.27 -10.56
CA ARG A 187 7.74 -4.12 -9.66
C ARG A 187 7.65 -2.82 -10.45
N LEU A 188 6.80 -1.90 -10.00
CA LEU A 188 6.54 -0.65 -10.70
C LEU A 188 7.31 0.50 -10.07
N TRP A 189 7.85 1.38 -10.91
CA TRP A 189 8.54 2.57 -10.45
C TRP A 189 7.56 3.72 -10.21
N VAL A 190 7.79 4.48 -9.14
CA VAL A 190 7.17 5.80 -9.02
C VAL A 190 7.65 6.64 -10.20
N PRO A 191 6.76 7.30 -10.96
CA PRO A 191 7.16 7.91 -12.23
C PRO A 191 8.28 8.94 -12.13
N THR A 192 8.29 9.78 -11.09
CA THR A 192 9.34 10.78 -10.85
C THR A 192 10.62 10.23 -10.22
N GLN A 193 10.73 8.91 -10.04
CA GLN A 193 12.01 8.24 -9.75
C GLN A 193 12.84 8.08 -11.03
N ILE A 194 12.20 7.80 -12.18
CA ILE A 194 12.90 7.47 -13.43
C ILE A 194 12.59 8.40 -14.61
N SER A 195 11.61 9.30 -14.48
CA SER A 195 11.28 10.34 -15.47
C SER A 195 11.28 11.73 -14.84
N LEU A 196 11.69 12.74 -15.60
CA LEU A 196 11.46 14.13 -15.20
C LEU A 196 9.95 14.40 -15.02
N PRO A 197 9.58 15.33 -14.11
CA PRO A 197 8.21 15.79 -13.95
C PRO A 197 7.59 16.28 -15.26
N GLY A 198 6.30 16.01 -15.45
CA GLY A 198 5.55 16.46 -16.63
C GLY A 198 4.93 15.31 -17.43
N PRO A 199 4.81 15.44 -18.78
CA PRO A 199 4.11 14.47 -19.61
C PRO A 199 4.63 13.03 -19.47
N GLY A 200 5.94 12.81 -19.53
CA GLY A 200 6.52 11.46 -19.43
C GLY A 200 6.21 10.76 -18.10
N ALA A 201 6.22 11.50 -16.98
CA ALA A 201 5.81 10.96 -15.69
C ALA A 201 4.31 10.60 -15.65
N ARG A 202 3.44 11.35 -16.34
CA ARG A 202 2.01 11.02 -16.43
C ARG A 202 1.73 9.82 -17.33
N ASP A 203 2.48 9.69 -18.41
CA ASP A 203 2.38 8.54 -19.33
C ASP A 203 2.79 7.25 -18.59
N LEU A 204 3.88 7.30 -17.82
CA LEU A 204 4.31 6.19 -16.97
C LEU A 204 3.31 5.87 -15.85
N ALA A 205 2.72 6.87 -15.19
CA ALA A 205 1.65 6.64 -14.21
C ALA A 205 0.45 5.91 -14.83
N SER A 206 0.09 6.26 -16.07
CA SER A 206 -1.00 5.62 -16.80
C SER A 206 -0.64 4.21 -17.27
N ASP A 207 0.63 3.95 -17.63
CA ASP A 207 1.14 2.62 -17.92
C ASP A 207 1.11 1.71 -16.68
N ASN A 208 1.54 2.22 -15.52
CA ASN A 208 1.50 1.50 -14.24
C ASN A 208 0.07 1.03 -13.91
N LEU A 209 -0.95 1.88 -14.09
CA LEU A 209 -2.35 1.49 -13.85
C LEU A 209 -2.82 0.34 -14.74
N ARG A 210 -2.33 0.24 -15.98
CA ARG A 210 -2.69 -0.85 -16.90
C ARG A 210 -2.02 -2.18 -16.54
N ARG A 211 -0.99 -2.16 -15.69
CA ARG A 211 -0.24 -3.34 -15.24
C ARG A 211 -0.72 -3.92 -13.92
N ARG A 212 -1.76 -3.35 -13.29
CA ARG A 212 -2.18 -3.66 -11.92
C ARG A 212 -3.54 -4.32 -11.81
N ILE A 213 -3.70 -5.12 -10.76
CA ILE A 213 -4.97 -5.66 -10.28
C ILE A 213 -4.87 -5.96 -8.79
N VAL A 214 -5.98 -6.05 -8.07
CA VAL A 214 -6.00 -6.40 -6.65
C VAL A 214 -6.37 -7.87 -6.48
N LEU A 215 -5.60 -8.61 -5.70
CA LEU A 215 -5.99 -9.92 -5.18
C LEU A 215 -6.67 -9.71 -3.83
N ASP A 216 -7.85 -10.30 -3.67
CA ASP A 216 -8.70 -10.16 -2.49
C ASP A 216 -8.80 -11.49 -1.73
N ASP A 217 -9.29 -11.51 -0.49
CA ASP A 217 -9.46 -12.74 0.29
C ASP A 217 -10.87 -13.34 0.21
N GLY A 218 -11.81 -12.65 -0.43
CA GLY A 218 -13.19 -13.14 -0.54
C GLY A 218 -14.02 -12.90 0.72
N SER A 219 -13.65 -11.88 1.52
CA SER A 219 -14.33 -11.48 2.74
C SER A 219 -14.72 -10.00 2.73
N ASP A 220 -15.86 -9.68 3.36
CA ASP A 220 -16.23 -8.29 3.67
C ASP A 220 -15.77 -7.87 5.09
N GLN A 221 -15.01 -8.74 5.80
CA GLN A 221 -14.60 -8.48 7.18
C GLN A 221 -13.43 -7.48 7.25
N GLU A 222 -13.55 -6.53 8.18
CA GLU A 222 -12.47 -5.61 8.50
C GLU A 222 -11.66 -6.12 9.71
N ASN A 223 -10.33 -6.16 9.57
CA ASN A 223 -9.39 -6.72 10.54
C ASN A 223 -9.74 -8.18 10.90
N PRO A 224 -9.79 -9.10 9.91
CA PRO A 224 -10.15 -10.48 10.18
C PRO A 224 -9.15 -11.14 11.12
N ASP A 225 -9.63 -12.08 11.93
CA ASP A 225 -8.79 -12.86 12.87
C ASP A 225 -7.73 -13.70 12.11
N GLN A 226 -7.99 -14.00 10.83
CA GLN A 226 -7.12 -14.77 9.94
C GLN A 226 -6.85 -13.99 8.67
N VAL A 227 -5.57 -13.81 8.33
CA VAL A 227 -5.12 -13.19 7.08
C VAL A 227 -4.49 -14.29 6.21
N PRO A 228 -5.14 -14.73 5.12
CA PRO A 228 -4.77 -15.96 4.43
C PRO A 228 -3.50 -15.85 3.56
N TYR A 229 -3.00 -14.65 3.29
CA TYR A 229 -1.86 -14.44 2.41
C TYR A 229 -0.56 -14.09 3.15
N PRO A 230 0.58 -14.71 2.80
CA PRO A 230 0.69 -15.80 1.82
C PRO A 230 0.16 -17.11 2.41
N THR A 231 -0.37 -18.01 1.57
CA THR A 231 -0.87 -19.33 2.02
C THR A 231 0.21 -20.08 2.83
N PRO A 232 -0.09 -20.67 4.00
CA PRO A 232 -1.41 -20.84 4.63
C PRO A 232 -1.91 -19.68 5.50
N GLY A 233 -1.09 -18.65 5.72
CA GLY A 233 -1.46 -17.48 6.52
C GLY A 233 -0.25 -16.60 6.83
N LEU A 234 -0.51 -15.33 7.08
CA LEU A 234 0.51 -14.33 7.39
C LEU A 234 1.15 -14.60 8.76
N HIS A 235 2.48 -14.76 8.77
CA HIS A 235 3.27 -14.94 9.99
C HIS A 235 4.63 -14.27 9.82
N ILE A 236 5.30 -13.86 10.91
CA ILE A 236 6.61 -13.21 10.83
C ILE A 236 7.67 -14.07 10.12
N ASP A 237 7.56 -15.40 10.25
CA ASP A 237 8.38 -16.41 9.57
C ASP A 237 7.81 -16.90 8.22
N ASN A 238 6.61 -16.46 7.85
CA ASN A 238 5.97 -16.69 6.54
C ASN A 238 5.46 -15.37 5.95
N PRO A 239 6.35 -14.42 5.63
CA PRO A 239 5.97 -13.10 5.13
C PRO A 239 5.54 -13.16 3.66
N VAL A 240 4.69 -12.22 3.23
CA VAL A 240 4.52 -11.85 1.82
C VAL A 240 5.14 -10.48 1.60
N ARG A 241 6.18 -10.40 0.79
CA ARG A 241 6.94 -9.17 0.55
C ARG A 241 6.61 -8.58 -0.81
N SER A 242 6.67 -7.26 -0.93
CA SER A 242 6.64 -6.63 -2.25
C SER A 242 7.82 -7.17 -3.07
N GLY A 243 7.57 -7.71 -4.27
CA GLY A 243 8.54 -8.46 -5.07
C GLY A 243 8.35 -9.99 -5.06
N ASP A 244 7.50 -10.53 -4.18
CA ASP A 244 7.12 -11.95 -4.23
C ASP A 244 6.21 -12.26 -5.42
N THR A 245 6.23 -13.51 -5.87
CA THR A 245 5.48 -13.95 -7.06
C THR A 245 4.24 -14.75 -6.67
N VAL A 246 3.13 -14.49 -7.35
CA VAL A 246 1.85 -15.17 -7.16
C VAL A 246 1.44 -15.85 -8.47
N TYR A 247 1.08 -17.13 -8.35
CA TYR A 247 0.64 -17.99 -9.45
C TYR A 247 -0.81 -18.43 -9.24
N ASP A 248 -1.38 -19.00 -10.31
CA ASP A 248 -2.64 -19.74 -10.26
C ASP A 248 -3.83 -18.86 -9.78
N ILE A 249 -3.84 -17.59 -10.23
CA ILE A 249 -4.89 -16.61 -9.89
C ILE A 249 -6.10 -16.83 -10.79
N GLU A 250 -7.14 -17.42 -10.20
CA GLU A 250 -8.47 -17.57 -10.77
C GLU A 250 -9.51 -17.13 -9.74
N GLY A 251 -10.56 -16.44 -10.18
CA GLY A 251 -11.57 -15.91 -9.27
C GLY A 251 -12.67 -15.13 -9.98
N VAL A 252 -13.46 -14.40 -9.20
CA VAL A 252 -14.47 -13.49 -9.74
C VAL A 252 -13.97 -12.06 -9.71
N LEU A 253 -14.11 -11.36 -10.84
CA LEU A 253 -13.75 -9.96 -10.97
C LEU A 253 -14.85 -9.06 -10.39
N VAL A 254 -14.49 -8.15 -9.49
CA VAL A 254 -15.39 -7.13 -8.95
C VAL A 254 -14.71 -5.75 -8.98
N LYS A 255 -15.46 -4.70 -8.66
CA LYS A 255 -14.94 -3.33 -8.55
C LYS A 255 -15.31 -2.72 -7.21
N ILE A 256 -14.29 -2.37 -6.42
CA ILE A 256 -14.43 -1.75 -5.10
C ILE A 256 -13.80 -0.36 -5.19
N GLY A 257 -14.64 0.67 -5.12
CA GLY A 257 -14.22 2.03 -5.46
C GLY A 257 -13.76 2.11 -6.93
N ASP A 258 -12.51 2.52 -7.14
CA ASP A 258 -11.88 2.62 -8.46
C ASP A 258 -10.98 1.41 -8.81
N ALA A 259 -10.81 0.46 -7.89
CA ALA A 259 -9.94 -0.70 -8.05
C ALA A 259 -10.72 -1.94 -8.51
N TYR A 260 -10.07 -2.77 -9.32
CA TYR A 260 -10.59 -4.07 -9.74
C TYR A 260 -9.95 -5.16 -8.92
N HIS A 261 -10.79 -5.98 -8.30
CA HIS A 261 -10.42 -7.05 -7.38
C HIS A 261 -10.75 -8.40 -7.98
N ILE A 262 -9.92 -9.40 -7.72
CA ILE A 262 -10.24 -10.81 -7.96
C ILE A 262 -10.46 -11.47 -6.60
N HIS A 263 -11.70 -11.90 -6.32
CA HIS A 263 -11.98 -12.80 -5.21
C HIS A 263 -11.67 -14.24 -5.65
N PRO A 264 -10.62 -14.88 -5.10
CA PRO A 264 -10.19 -16.17 -5.58
C PRO A 264 -11.13 -17.28 -5.17
N VAL A 265 -11.18 -18.28 -6.03
CA VAL A 265 -12.06 -19.46 -5.95
C VAL A 265 -11.25 -20.74 -5.67
N SER A 266 -9.93 -20.61 -5.78
CA SER A 266 -8.90 -21.57 -5.39
C SER A 266 -7.77 -20.80 -4.74
N GLN A 267 -7.05 -21.43 -3.81
CA GLN A 267 -5.92 -20.78 -3.13
C GLN A 267 -4.82 -20.42 -4.15
N PRO A 268 -4.42 -19.15 -4.27
CA PRO A 268 -3.26 -18.76 -5.05
C PRO A 268 -1.97 -19.35 -4.46
N ARG A 269 -1.00 -19.62 -5.32
CA ARG A 269 0.32 -20.12 -4.90
C ARG A 269 1.33 -18.99 -4.84
N PHE A 270 1.91 -18.80 -3.67
CA PHE A 270 2.95 -17.79 -3.44
C PHE A 270 4.34 -18.43 -3.53
N GLU A 271 5.29 -17.68 -4.08
CA GLU A 271 6.70 -18.00 -4.10
C GLU A 271 7.48 -16.80 -3.57
N ALA A 272 8.33 -17.04 -2.56
CA ALA A 272 9.16 -16.03 -1.93
C ALA A 272 10.35 -15.65 -2.84
N THR A 273 10.06 -14.89 -3.90
CA THR A 273 11.05 -14.44 -4.88
C THR A 273 11.81 -13.18 -4.44
N ASN A 274 11.35 -12.47 -3.41
CA ASN A 274 12.10 -11.43 -2.74
C ASN A 274 12.41 -11.84 -1.30
N PRO A 275 13.45 -12.67 -1.04
CA PRO A 275 13.80 -13.08 0.32
C PRO A 275 14.42 -11.92 1.11
N ARG A 276 14.22 -11.94 2.44
CA ARG A 276 14.78 -10.94 3.36
C ARG A 276 16.32 -10.87 3.25
N PRO A 277 16.92 -9.69 3.01
CA PRO A 277 18.36 -9.56 3.02
C PRO A 277 18.89 -9.73 4.45
N ALA A 278 19.90 -10.58 4.65
CA ALA A 278 20.41 -10.91 5.97
C ALA A 278 21.34 -9.83 6.58
N GLN A 279 21.99 -9.04 5.73
CA GLN A 279 22.98 -8.04 6.13
C GLN A 279 23.13 -6.97 5.05
N VAL A 280 23.80 -5.87 5.42
CA VAL A 280 24.25 -4.83 4.49
C VAL A 280 25.36 -5.36 3.58
N GLU A 281 25.27 -5.12 2.28
CA GLU A 281 26.25 -5.55 1.28
C GLU A 281 27.09 -4.37 0.76
N LEU A 282 28.30 -4.22 1.30
CA LEU A 282 29.26 -3.18 0.90
C LEU A 282 30.62 -3.80 0.52
N PRO A 283 31.43 -3.13 -0.31
CA PRO A 283 32.71 -3.66 -0.79
C PRO A 283 33.78 -3.89 0.29
N GLN A 284 33.67 -3.29 1.48
CA GLN A 284 34.67 -3.37 2.55
C GLN A 284 36.04 -2.80 2.15
N THR A 285 36.02 -1.72 1.37
CA THR A 285 37.22 -1.05 0.83
C THR A 285 37.43 0.36 1.38
N GLY A 286 36.45 0.90 2.10
CA GLY A 286 36.57 2.13 2.88
C GLY A 286 36.71 1.88 4.38
N ASP A 287 37.05 2.93 5.12
CA ASP A 287 37.31 2.89 6.56
C ASP A 287 36.20 3.51 7.41
N ILE A 288 35.27 4.25 6.77
CA ILE A 288 34.12 4.88 7.43
C ILE A 288 32.83 4.43 6.75
N ARG A 289 31.88 3.91 7.54
CA ARG A 289 30.51 3.61 7.10
C ARG A 289 29.54 4.67 7.63
N ILE A 290 28.65 5.15 6.77
CA ILE A 290 27.67 6.21 7.11
C ILE A 290 26.29 5.76 6.68
N ALA A 291 25.30 5.89 7.55
CA ALA A 291 23.92 5.50 7.28
C ALA A 291 22.93 6.65 7.45
N ALA A 292 21.92 6.70 6.58
CA ALA A 292 20.73 7.51 6.70
C ALA A 292 19.54 6.60 7.03
N PHE A 293 18.78 6.93 8.08
CA PHE A 293 17.64 6.09 8.45
C PHE A 293 16.48 6.88 9.06
N ASN A 294 15.31 6.84 8.41
CA ASN A 294 14.07 7.31 9.02
C ASN A 294 13.55 6.23 9.98
N VAL A 295 13.40 6.57 11.26
CA VAL A 295 13.09 5.60 12.32
C VAL A 295 11.62 5.59 12.74
N LEU A 296 10.71 6.07 11.87
CA LEU A 296 9.25 5.97 12.00
C LEU A 296 8.70 6.55 13.32
N ASN A 297 8.93 7.82 13.57
CA ASN A 297 8.50 8.52 14.78
C ASN A 297 8.95 7.81 16.07
N TYR A 298 10.27 7.73 16.29
CA TYR A 298 10.83 7.24 17.55
C TYR A 298 10.55 8.23 18.69
N PHE A 299 9.43 8.04 19.36
CA PHE A 299 8.97 8.85 20.48
C PHE A 299 8.93 7.98 21.73
N ASN A 300 9.87 8.24 22.64
CA ASN A 300 10.11 7.43 23.83
C ASN A 300 9.16 7.70 25.01
N GLY A 301 8.12 8.48 24.77
CA GLY A 301 7.26 9.01 25.83
C GLY A 301 7.94 10.10 26.64
N ASP A 302 7.16 11.07 27.10
CA ASP A 302 7.65 12.09 28.02
C ASP A 302 7.22 11.73 29.44
N ALA A 303 8.21 11.37 30.28
CA ALA A 303 7.99 11.00 31.67
C ALA A 303 7.30 12.10 32.49
N THR A 304 7.37 13.37 32.05
CA THR A 304 6.76 14.51 32.73
C THR A 304 5.29 14.75 32.35
N SER A 305 4.83 14.24 31.21
CA SER A 305 3.45 14.41 30.71
C SER A 305 2.60 13.13 30.71
N GLY A 306 3.05 12.07 31.38
CA GLY A 306 2.32 10.82 31.53
C GLY A 306 2.76 9.69 30.58
N GLY A 307 3.90 9.84 29.89
CA GLY A 307 4.53 8.82 29.06
C GLY A 307 3.84 8.62 27.72
N PHE A 308 2.63 8.06 27.72
CA PHE A 308 1.91 7.64 26.52
C PHE A 308 0.40 7.96 26.62
N PRO A 309 -0.32 8.19 25.51
CA PRO A 309 0.17 8.16 24.12
C PRO A 309 1.00 9.39 23.78
N THR A 310 2.00 9.20 22.92
CA THR A 310 2.78 10.30 22.36
C THR A 310 2.01 10.99 21.22
N PRO A 311 2.36 12.26 20.89
CA PRO A 311 1.75 12.96 19.77
C PRO A 311 2.01 12.30 18.39
N ARG A 312 3.07 11.49 18.29
CA ARG A 312 3.53 10.77 17.09
C ARG A 312 4.19 9.46 17.50
N GLY A 313 4.15 8.43 16.64
CA GLY A 313 4.72 7.12 16.97
C GLY A 313 3.85 6.31 17.93
N ALA A 314 4.50 5.46 18.73
CA ALA A 314 3.89 4.51 19.66
C ALA A 314 2.86 5.11 20.62
N LYS A 315 1.71 4.44 20.77
CA LYS A 315 0.61 4.88 21.65
C LYS A 315 0.69 4.31 23.05
N THR A 316 1.53 3.31 23.26
CA THR A 316 1.77 2.68 24.57
C THR A 316 3.25 2.37 24.75
N GLU A 317 3.67 2.16 25.99
CA GLU A 317 5.04 1.72 26.30
C GLU A 317 5.38 0.37 25.64
N ALA A 318 4.42 -0.56 25.58
CA ALA A 318 4.61 -1.86 24.93
C ALA A 318 4.89 -1.72 23.42
N GLU A 319 4.17 -0.82 22.74
CA GLU A 319 4.43 -0.49 21.34
C GLU A 319 5.81 0.17 21.16
N PHE A 320 6.19 1.07 22.08
CA PHE A 320 7.49 1.73 22.04
C PHE A 320 8.64 0.73 22.22
N VAL A 321 8.53 -0.21 23.17
CA VAL A 321 9.53 -1.26 23.36
C VAL A 321 9.68 -2.10 22.09
N ARG A 322 8.56 -2.51 21.46
CA ARG A 322 8.58 -3.24 20.19
C ARG A 322 9.28 -2.47 19.07
N GLN A 323 8.98 -1.18 18.95
CA GLN A 323 9.63 -0.30 17.98
C GLN A 323 11.13 -0.17 18.25
N ARG A 324 11.48 0.12 19.51
CA ARG A 324 12.84 0.34 19.98
C ARG A 324 13.74 -0.85 19.75
N ASP A 325 13.28 -2.04 20.12
CA ASP A 325 14.07 -3.26 19.97
C ASP A 325 14.45 -3.49 18.51
N ARG A 326 13.50 -3.36 17.57
CA ARG A 326 13.78 -3.53 16.14
C ARG A 326 14.75 -2.49 15.59
N ILE A 327 14.57 -1.22 15.95
CA ILE A 327 15.44 -0.14 15.48
C ILE A 327 16.87 -0.33 16.02
N ILE A 328 17.03 -0.73 17.29
CA ILE A 328 18.34 -1.05 17.85
C ILE A 328 18.99 -2.21 17.08
N GLN A 329 18.24 -3.29 16.80
CA GLN A 329 18.77 -4.41 16.02
C GLN A 329 19.18 -3.98 14.60
N ALA A 330 18.38 -3.15 13.93
CA ALA A 330 18.72 -2.61 12.61
C ALA A 330 19.99 -1.76 12.66
N LEU A 331 20.09 -0.80 13.59
CA LEU A 331 21.26 0.08 13.71
C LEU A 331 22.54 -0.70 14.03
N VAL A 332 22.48 -1.64 14.98
CA VAL A 332 23.65 -2.47 15.32
C VAL A 332 24.07 -3.36 14.15
N ALA A 333 23.13 -3.93 13.39
CA ALA A 333 23.43 -4.74 12.22
C ALA A 333 23.98 -3.93 11.04
N ILE A 334 23.52 -2.69 10.84
CA ILE A 334 24.10 -1.74 9.87
C ILE A 334 25.57 -1.49 10.20
N ASN A 335 25.90 -1.38 11.50
CA ASN A 335 27.27 -1.19 11.99
C ASN A 335 27.98 -0.01 11.31
N ALA A 336 27.26 1.10 11.14
CA ALA A 336 27.82 2.36 10.67
C ALA A 336 28.61 3.06 11.78
N ASP A 337 29.55 3.88 11.34
CA ASP A 337 30.37 4.73 12.20
C ASP A 337 29.70 6.08 12.45
N VAL A 338 28.80 6.51 11.56
CA VAL A 338 27.90 7.66 11.76
C VAL A 338 26.51 7.33 11.21
N TYR A 339 25.48 7.67 11.97
CA TYR A 339 24.08 7.57 11.59
C TYR A 339 23.47 8.96 11.58
N GLY A 340 22.85 9.34 10.46
CA GLY A 340 21.89 10.44 10.41
C GLY A 340 20.47 9.88 10.47
N LEU A 341 19.74 10.26 11.51
CA LEU A 341 18.42 9.73 11.81
C LEU A 341 17.34 10.79 11.58
N MET A 342 16.22 10.39 10.99
CA MET A 342 15.02 11.21 10.85
C MET A 342 13.90 10.62 11.70
N GLU A 343 12.92 11.47 12.04
CA GLU A 343 11.77 11.08 12.86
C GLU A 343 12.08 10.76 14.33
N MET A 344 13.08 11.44 14.89
CA MET A 344 13.34 11.42 16.33
C MET A 344 12.42 12.42 17.05
N ALA A 345 11.96 12.10 18.27
CA ALA A 345 11.28 13.09 19.10
C ALA A 345 12.22 14.26 19.45
N ASN A 346 11.73 15.49 19.30
CA ASN A 346 12.45 16.71 19.63
C ASN A 346 12.27 17.07 21.11
N ASN A 347 12.85 16.24 22.00
CA ASN A 347 12.77 16.39 23.46
C ASN A 347 14.12 16.70 24.12
N GLY A 348 15.06 17.26 23.36
CA GLY A 348 16.36 17.73 23.84
C GLY A 348 17.41 16.64 23.96
N TYR A 349 18.35 16.82 24.89
CA TYR A 349 19.59 16.02 24.97
C TYR A 349 19.88 15.45 26.36
N THR A 350 18.92 15.49 27.28
CA THR A 350 19.06 14.90 28.62
C THR A 350 19.11 13.37 28.55
N SER A 351 19.39 12.69 29.67
CA SER A 351 19.36 11.23 29.75
C SER A 351 18.00 10.63 29.37
N GLU A 352 16.92 11.38 29.47
CA GLU A 352 15.56 10.95 29.16
C GLU A 352 15.15 11.24 27.72
N SER A 353 16.00 11.92 26.94
CA SER A 353 15.72 12.24 25.54
C SER A 353 15.69 10.98 24.66
N ALA A 354 14.96 11.06 23.54
CA ALA A 354 14.84 9.99 22.57
C ALA A 354 16.21 9.57 21.99
N VAL A 355 17.06 10.55 21.65
CA VAL A 355 18.40 10.28 21.13
C VAL A 355 19.31 9.63 22.18
N ALA A 356 19.23 10.04 23.45
CA ALA A 356 19.99 9.42 24.51
C ALA A 356 19.52 7.99 24.82
N ASP A 357 18.21 7.75 24.79
CA ASP A 357 17.63 6.42 24.97
C ASP A 357 18.05 5.44 23.88
N LEU A 358 18.00 5.87 22.62
CA LEU A 358 18.42 5.07 21.48
C LEU A 358 19.93 4.81 21.52
N THR A 359 20.75 5.83 21.80
CA THR A 359 22.21 5.68 21.92
C THR A 359 22.59 4.70 23.03
N ARG A 360 21.93 4.75 24.20
CA ARG A 360 22.13 3.75 25.27
C ARG A 360 21.74 2.35 24.82
N GLY A 361 20.62 2.21 24.12
CA GLY A 361 20.16 0.92 23.59
C GLY A 361 21.19 0.33 22.63
N MET A 362 21.71 1.14 21.70
CA MET A 362 22.79 0.75 20.80
C MET A 362 24.06 0.36 21.58
N GLN A 363 24.46 1.16 22.56
CA GLN A 363 25.66 0.88 23.38
C GLN A 363 25.54 -0.43 24.16
N ALA A 364 24.35 -0.77 24.66
CA ALA A 364 24.10 -2.01 25.37
C ALA A 364 24.13 -3.25 24.45
N ALA A 365 23.73 -3.08 23.19
CA ALA A 365 23.75 -4.12 22.18
C ALA A 365 25.08 -4.19 21.38
N ALA A 366 25.99 -3.23 21.58
CA ALA A 366 27.23 -3.14 20.83
C ALA A 366 28.27 -4.20 21.26
N PRO A 367 29.12 -4.68 20.32
CA PRO A 367 30.30 -5.46 20.66
C PRO A 367 31.25 -4.70 21.60
N GLN A 368 32.07 -5.45 22.35
CA GLN A 368 33.09 -4.86 23.23
C GLN A 368 34.05 -3.94 22.44
N GLY A 369 34.30 -2.74 22.98
CA GLY A 369 35.21 -1.76 22.38
C GLY A 369 34.54 -0.76 21.42
N VAL A 370 33.26 -0.94 21.09
CA VAL A 370 32.48 0.07 20.37
C VAL A 370 31.95 1.11 21.37
N LEU A 371 32.15 2.39 21.06
CA LEU A 371 31.67 3.50 21.88
C LEU A 371 30.78 4.41 21.04
N TYR A 372 29.48 4.41 21.34
CA TYR A 372 28.51 5.32 20.72
C TYR A 372 28.35 6.60 21.54
N ASP A 373 28.29 7.74 20.84
CA ASP A 373 27.85 9.03 21.38
C ASP A 373 26.94 9.71 20.35
N TYR A 374 26.33 10.83 20.73
CA TYR A 374 25.41 11.59 19.88
C TYR A 374 25.75 13.07 19.89
N VAL A 375 25.52 13.71 18.74
CA VAL A 375 25.77 15.13 18.53
C VAL A 375 24.78 15.96 19.33
N ARG A 376 25.27 17.04 19.94
CA ARG A 376 24.48 18.02 20.69
C ARG A 376 24.68 19.41 20.09
N VAL A 377 23.62 20.19 20.00
CA VAL A 377 23.69 21.59 19.58
C VAL A 377 23.67 22.52 20.80
N ASP A 378 24.14 23.75 20.64
CA ASP A 378 24.04 24.81 21.64
C ASP A 378 22.63 25.43 21.65
N SER A 379 21.63 24.58 21.87
CA SER A 379 20.21 24.89 21.98
C SER A 379 19.50 23.72 22.67
N GLU A 380 18.40 24.01 23.37
CA GLU A 380 17.57 22.96 23.97
C GLU A 380 17.00 22.00 22.93
N LYS A 381 16.67 22.51 21.73
CA LYS A 381 16.02 21.77 20.63
C LYS A 381 16.50 22.29 19.27
N VAL A 382 16.27 21.47 18.24
CA VAL A 382 16.49 21.86 16.83
C VAL A 382 15.13 22.28 16.25
N GLY A 383 14.96 23.58 15.97
CA GLY A 383 13.69 24.12 15.49
C GLY A 383 12.50 23.96 16.46
N GLY A 384 11.29 24.18 15.93
CA GLY A 384 10.04 24.13 16.71
C GLY A 384 9.16 22.90 16.51
N ASP A 385 9.47 22.01 15.55
CA ASP A 385 8.66 20.81 15.28
C ASP A 385 8.86 19.76 16.39
N VAL A 386 7.85 18.93 16.66
CA VAL A 386 7.96 17.84 17.64
C VAL A 386 8.84 16.69 17.14
N ILE A 387 9.11 16.65 15.84
CA ILE A 387 10.02 15.73 15.17
C ILE A 387 11.31 16.47 14.80
N THR A 388 12.47 15.85 15.05
CA THR A 388 13.80 16.34 14.70
C THR A 388 14.67 15.28 14.00
N GLN A 389 15.84 15.71 13.53
CA GLN A 389 16.92 14.86 13.07
C GLN A 389 17.92 14.66 14.22
N ALA A 390 18.62 13.53 14.21
CA ALA A 390 19.70 13.26 15.16
C ALA A 390 20.92 12.69 14.45
N ILE A 391 22.09 12.85 15.07
CA ILE A 391 23.33 12.21 14.61
C ILE A 391 23.89 11.38 15.77
N ILE A 392 24.07 10.08 15.55
CA ILE A 392 24.75 9.14 16.46
C ILE A 392 26.02 8.68 15.77
N TYR A 393 27.14 8.57 16.49
CA TYR A 393 28.42 8.22 15.89
C TYR A 393 29.28 7.35 16.83
N ARG A 394 30.28 6.70 16.26
CA ARG A 394 31.31 5.94 16.99
C ARG A 394 32.44 6.84 17.46
N ALA A 395 32.41 7.22 18.73
CA ALA A 395 33.43 8.05 19.38
C ALA A 395 34.82 7.37 19.45
N ASP A 396 34.86 6.04 19.35
CA ASP A 396 36.09 5.27 19.23
C ASP A 396 36.77 5.40 17.84
N LYS A 397 36.05 5.88 16.82
CA LYS A 397 36.57 6.07 15.45
C LYS A 397 36.63 7.53 14.99
N LEU A 398 35.77 8.38 15.55
CA LEU A 398 35.60 9.75 15.10
C LEU A 398 35.69 10.74 16.25
N ASP A 399 36.36 11.86 16.01
CA ASP A 399 36.32 13.04 16.87
C ASP A 399 35.34 14.06 16.29
N GLU A 400 34.44 14.61 17.11
CA GLU A 400 33.69 15.81 16.74
C GLU A 400 34.65 17.01 16.65
N ILE A 401 34.56 17.78 15.56
CA ILE A 401 35.34 19.00 15.35
C ILE A 401 34.42 20.14 14.91
N GLY A 402 34.76 21.37 15.30
CA GLY A 402 33.85 22.51 15.09
C GLY A 402 32.63 22.46 16.02
N GLN A 403 31.63 23.29 15.74
CA GLN A 403 30.38 23.35 16.51
C GLN A 403 29.23 22.78 15.68
N ALA A 404 28.41 21.91 16.28
CA ALA A 404 27.18 21.43 15.65
C ALA A 404 26.27 22.61 15.29
N ALA A 405 25.68 22.59 14.10
CA ALA A 405 24.92 23.72 13.59
C ALA A 405 23.60 23.27 12.96
N PHE A 406 22.59 24.13 13.01
CA PHE A 406 21.34 24.00 12.27
C PHE A 406 20.88 25.35 11.74
N ILE A 407 19.93 25.36 10.81
CA ILE A 407 19.27 26.57 10.28
C ILE A 407 17.75 26.43 10.35
N ASP A 408 17.11 27.33 11.08
CA ASP A 408 15.66 27.33 11.35
C ASP A 408 14.95 28.59 10.82
N THR A 409 15.63 29.36 9.98
CA THR A 409 15.02 30.46 9.23
C THR A 409 14.31 29.93 7.97
N PRO A 410 13.39 30.70 7.36
CA PRO A 410 12.69 30.25 6.15
C PRO A 410 13.63 29.71 5.07
N PRO A 411 13.32 28.55 4.46
CA PRO A 411 12.07 27.79 4.55
C PRO A 411 12.04 26.69 5.65
N PHE A 412 12.98 26.69 6.60
CA PHE A 412 13.07 25.68 7.67
C PHE A 412 12.32 26.07 8.95
N ASP A 413 11.73 27.26 8.99
CA ASP A 413 10.86 27.72 10.08
C ASP A 413 9.49 27.02 10.07
N MET A 414 9.07 26.52 8.90
CA MET A 414 7.82 25.80 8.71
C MET A 414 7.93 24.70 7.66
N GLY A 415 7.47 23.50 8.03
CA GLY A 415 7.20 22.42 7.08
C GLY A 415 8.39 21.55 6.77
N SER A 416 9.48 22.10 6.22
CA SER A 416 10.77 21.40 6.16
C SER A 416 11.47 21.57 7.51
N ARG A 417 12.01 20.49 8.07
CA ARG A 417 12.65 20.55 9.38
C ARG A 417 14.08 21.10 9.25
N PRO A 418 14.56 21.86 10.25
CA PRO A 418 15.92 22.38 10.25
C PRO A 418 16.97 21.26 10.11
N PRO A 419 17.86 21.35 9.11
CA PRO A 419 18.90 20.36 8.93
C PRO A 419 19.95 20.46 10.04
N LEU A 420 20.50 19.33 10.47
CA LEU A 420 21.52 19.23 11.51
C LEU A 420 22.88 18.87 10.90
N ALA A 421 23.90 19.69 11.12
CA ALA A 421 25.25 19.49 10.62
C ALA A 421 26.29 19.32 11.73
N GLN A 422 27.19 18.35 11.57
CA GLN A 422 28.36 18.14 12.43
C GLN A 422 29.58 17.75 11.60
N SER A 423 30.73 18.35 11.90
CA SER A 423 32.01 17.95 11.31
C SER A 423 32.70 16.89 12.16
N PHE A 424 33.29 15.90 11.51
CA PHE A 424 34.04 14.82 12.13
C PHE A 424 35.44 14.75 11.57
N LYS A 425 36.37 14.33 12.43
CA LYS A 425 37.72 13.93 12.05
C LYS A 425 37.89 12.44 12.22
N SER A 426 38.33 11.76 11.16
CA SER A 426 38.71 10.36 11.22
C SER A 426 39.92 10.16 12.13
N ARG A 427 39.83 9.28 13.12
CA ARG A 427 40.99 8.94 13.98
C ARG A 427 42.04 8.12 13.24
N SER A 428 41.66 7.38 12.20
CA SER A 428 42.57 6.52 11.42
C SER A 428 43.41 7.31 10.42
N THR A 429 42.81 8.27 9.72
CA THR A 429 43.45 9.01 8.60
C THR A 429 43.68 10.49 8.91
N GLY A 430 42.98 11.05 9.90
CA GLY A 430 42.98 12.48 10.18
C GLY A 430 42.12 13.31 9.23
N ALA A 431 41.47 12.69 8.24
CA ALA A 431 40.62 13.37 7.27
C ALA A 431 39.35 13.95 7.91
N GLU A 432 38.91 15.10 7.39
CA GLU A 432 37.74 15.82 7.90
C GLU A 432 36.56 15.75 6.91
N PHE A 433 35.35 15.54 7.43
CA PHE A 433 34.11 15.62 6.67
C PHE A 433 32.99 16.20 7.52
N THR A 434 31.92 16.68 6.88
CA THR A 434 30.71 17.16 7.55
C THR A 434 29.53 16.31 7.15
N LEU A 435 28.84 15.73 8.12
CA LEU A 435 27.54 15.10 7.93
C LEU A 435 26.45 16.15 8.06
N VAL A 436 25.41 16.08 7.22
CA VAL A 436 24.23 16.93 7.29
C VAL A 436 22.99 16.04 7.20
N ALA A 437 22.26 15.89 8.30
CA ALA A 437 21.00 15.15 8.36
C ALA A 437 19.81 16.08 8.08
N ASN A 438 18.92 15.69 7.17
CA ASN A 438 17.79 16.50 6.72
C ASN A 438 16.48 15.73 6.79
N HIS A 439 15.37 16.44 6.99
CA HIS A 439 14.02 15.91 6.79
C HIS A 439 13.11 16.98 6.17
N PHE A 440 12.97 16.94 4.85
CA PHE A 440 12.19 17.93 4.10
C PHE A 440 10.67 17.71 4.23
N LYS A 441 9.88 18.73 3.87
CA LYS A 441 8.41 18.69 3.97
C LYS A 441 7.80 17.48 3.22
N SER A 442 7.06 16.66 3.96
CA SER A 442 6.31 15.52 3.40
C SER A 442 5.28 15.90 2.31
N LYS A 443 5.09 14.97 1.37
CA LYS A 443 4.08 15.01 0.30
C LYS A 443 2.63 14.80 0.78
N GLY A 444 2.42 14.26 2.00
CA GLY A 444 1.14 13.67 2.44
C GLY A 444 -0.04 14.64 2.68
N SER A 445 0.15 15.94 2.49
CA SER A 445 -0.92 16.94 2.62
C SER A 445 -0.84 17.96 1.49
N CYS A 446 -1.95 18.64 1.19
CA CYS A 446 -1.98 19.70 0.19
C CYS A 446 -2.58 20.99 0.76
N PRO A 447 -2.06 22.17 0.39
CA PRO A 447 -2.73 23.43 0.66
C PRO A 447 -4.18 23.40 0.13
N ARG A 448 -5.12 23.95 0.90
CA ARG A 448 -6.53 24.09 0.48
C ARG A 448 -6.69 25.15 -0.61
N ASP A 449 -5.86 26.19 -0.58
CA ASP A 449 -5.87 27.24 -1.58
C ASP A 449 -5.22 26.76 -2.88
N MET A 450 -6.00 26.73 -3.95
CA MET A 450 -5.56 26.34 -5.30
C MET A 450 -4.64 27.37 -5.97
N GLN A 451 -4.42 28.53 -5.38
CA GLN A 451 -3.42 29.50 -5.82
C GLN A 451 -2.09 29.34 -5.08
N ASN A 452 -2.06 28.56 -4.00
CA ASN A 452 -0.84 28.34 -3.24
C ASN A 452 0.21 27.66 -4.13
N PRO A 453 1.45 28.18 -4.19
CA PRO A 453 2.49 27.62 -5.06
C PRO A 453 2.89 26.18 -4.68
N ASN A 454 2.55 25.73 -3.47
CA ASN A 454 2.74 24.38 -2.95
C ASN A 454 1.59 23.40 -3.26
N ARG A 455 0.57 23.80 -4.01
CA ARG A 455 -0.48 22.86 -4.48
C ARG A 455 0.10 21.79 -5.40
N ASN A 456 -0.64 20.70 -5.58
CA ASN A 456 -0.29 19.70 -6.59
C ASN A 456 -0.44 20.31 -8.00
N ARG A 457 0.62 20.24 -8.80
CA ARG A 457 0.63 20.70 -10.20
C ARG A 457 0.32 19.58 -11.19
N ASN A 458 0.07 18.36 -10.71
CA ASN A 458 -0.21 17.16 -11.51
C ASN A 458 0.92 16.85 -12.52
N ASP A 459 2.16 17.11 -12.12
CA ASP A 459 3.39 16.82 -12.85
C ASP A 459 4.14 15.59 -12.30
N GLY A 460 3.58 14.93 -11.29
CA GLY A 460 4.14 13.76 -10.62
C GLY A 460 4.84 14.05 -9.29
N GLN A 461 5.13 15.32 -8.98
CA GLN A 461 5.93 15.67 -7.79
C GLN A 461 5.12 15.78 -6.50
N GLY A 462 3.78 15.80 -6.60
CA GLY A 462 2.88 15.97 -5.46
C GLY A 462 2.93 17.38 -4.84
N CYS A 463 2.27 17.52 -3.70
CA CYS A 463 2.20 18.79 -2.98
C CYS A 463 3.53 19.17 -2.32
N TRP A 464 3.66 20.44 -1.95
CA TRP A 464 4.83 21.02 -1.27
C TRP A 464 6.15 20.93 -2.04
N ASN A 465 6.11 20.66 -3.35
CA ASN A 465 7.33 20.59 -4.15
C ASN A 465 8.07 21.93 -4.20
N GLN A 466 7.34 23.05 -4.28
CA GLN A 466 7.94 24.39 -4.24
C GLN A 466 8.75 24.61 -2.96
N LEU A 467 8.17 24.32 -1.79
CA LEU A 467 8.85 24.45 -0.49
C LEU A 467 10.07 23.52 -0.39
N ARG A 468 9.96 22.29 -0.90
CA ARG A 468 11.11 21.35 -0.97
C ARG A 468 12.24 21.91 -1.84
N THR A 469 11.93 22.50 -2.99
CA THR A 469 12.93 23.13 -3.89
C THR A 469 13.56 24.38 -3.26
N GLU A 470 12.78 25.19 -2.55
CA GLU A 470 13.30 26.31 -1.75
C GLU A 470 14.22 25.81 -0.64
N SER A 471 13.85 24.72 0.03
CA SER A 471 14.66 24.07 1.08
C SER A 471 15.99 23.55 0.52
N ALA A 472 15.99 22.95 -0.67
CA ALA A 472 17.20 22.52 -1.37
C ALA A 472 18.14 23.70 -1.67
N THR A 473 17.60 24.81 -2.17
CA THR A 473 18.37 26.04 -2.42
C THR A 473 18.96 26.61 -1.13
N ALA A 474 18.13 26.73 -0.08
CA ALA A 474 18.53 27.28 1.21
C ALA A 474 19.61 26.42 1.88
N LEU A 475 19.46 25.09 1.85
CA LEU A 475 20.45 24.13 2.34
C LEU A 475 21.80 24.32 1.63
N ALA A 476 21.81 24.35 0.30
CA ALA A 476 23.04 24.54 -0.46
C ALA A 476 23.73 25.88 -0.15
N ASN A 477 22.96 26.95 0.05
CA ASN A 477 23.48 28.26 0.43
C ASN A 477 24.03 28.28 1.85
N TRP A 478 23.35 27.66 2.80
CA TRP A 478 23.81 27.55 4.18
C TRP A 478 25.12 26.77 4.28
N LEU A 479 25.24 25.65 3.56
CA LEU A 479 26.49 24.87 3.55
C LEU A 479 27.68 25.63 2.93
N ARG A 480 27.45 26.68 2.12
CA ARG A 480 28.54 27.54 1.62
C ARG A 480 29.13 28.45 2.69
N THR A 481 28.47 28.64 3.82
CA THR A 481 28.95 29.52 4.91
C THR A 481 29.82 28.80 5.93
N PHE A 482 30.11 27.50 5.73
CA PHE A 482 30.85 26.65 6.68
C PHE A 482 30.23 26.66 8.07
N PRO A 483 28.96 26.20 8.21
CA PRO A 483 28.17 26.44 9.41
C PRO A 483 28.73 25.80 10.68
N THR A 484 29.57 24.77 10.56
CA THR A 484 30.25 24.13 11.69
C THR A 484 31.57 24.80 12.09
N GLY A 485 31.98 25.86 11.38
CA GLY A 485 33.27 26.53 11.57
C GLY A 485 34.48 25.82 10.96
N ARG A 486 34.26 24.73 10.19
CA ARG A 486 35.33 24.01 9.46
C ARG A 486 35.37 24.43 8.00
N ALA A 487 36.53 24.89 7.52
CA ALA A 487 36.70 25.51 6.21
C ALA A 487 36.95 24.50 5.06
N HIS A 488 36.23 23.38 5.03
CA HIS A 488 36.30 22.37 3.96
C HIS A 488 34.92 22.12 3.33
N ARG A 489 34.88 21.53 2.14
CA ARG A 489 33.61 21.20 1.44
C ARG A 489 33.27 19.72 1.39
N ASN A 490 33.91 18.91 2.24
CA ASN A 490 33.65 17.47 2.36
C ASN A 490 32.29 17.17 3.01
N TYR A 491 31.21 17.63 2.37
CA TYR A 491 29.83 17.51 2.84
C TYR A 491 29.21 16.20 2.34
N ILE A 492 28.59 15.48 3.28
CA ILE A 492 27.74 14.33 3.06
C ILE A 492 26.35 14.72 3.57
N VAL A 493 25.45 14.99 2.63
CA VAL A 493 24.09 15.47 2.87
C VAL A 493 23.14 14.30 2.70
N LEU A 494 22.49 13.89 3.78
CA LEU A 494 21.65 12.71 3.78
C LEU A 494 20.31 12.94 4.45
N GLY A 495 19.40 11.99 4.22
CA GLY A 495 18.16 11.86 4.97
C GLY A 495 16.95 11.76 4.05
N ASP A 496 15.77 12.03 4.60
CA ASP A 496 14.51 12.00 3.89
C ASP A 496 14.24 13.35 3.22
N PHE A 497 14.46 13.41 1.91
CA PHE A 497 14.20 14.62 1.10
C PHE A 497 12.73 14.74 0.72
N ASN A 498 11.92 13.73 1.04
CA ASN A 498 10.55 13.59 0.61
C ASN A 498 10.41 13.85 -0.89
N ALA A 499 11.40 13.43 -1.68
CA ALA A 499 11.52 13.72 -3.10
C ALA A 499 12.21 12.58 -3.86
N TYR A 500 11.63 12.18 -5.00
CA TYR A 500 12.18 11.13 -5.85
C TYR A 500 13.33 11.65 -6.71
N ALA A 501 14.16 10.75 -7.25
CA ALA A 501 15.45 11.10 -7.85
C ALA A 501 15.39 12.14 -8.98
N MET A 502 14.27 12.23 -9.72
CA MET A 502 14.11 13.17 -10.82
C MET A 502 13.35 14.45 -10.46
N GLU A 503 12.94 14.62 -9.20
CA GLU A 503 12.18 15.80 -8.75
C GLU A 503 13.07 17.04 -8.56
N ASP A 504 12.42 18.21 -8.64
CA ASP A 504 13.05 19.53 -8.58
C ASP A 504 14.03 19.74 -7.40
N PRO A 505 13.73 19.36 -6.13
CA PRO A 505 14.69 19.54 -5.03
C PRO A 505 16.00 18.76 -5.22
N LEU A 506 15.95 17.55 -5.78
CA LEU A 506 17.17 16.75 -6.05
C LEU A 506 17.94 17.34 -7.24
N MET A 507 17.22 17.82 -8.26
CA MET A 507 17.83 18.53 -9.39
C MET A 507 18.50 19.83 -8.94
N GLU A 508 17.91 20.55 -7.97
CA GLU A 508 18.48 21.76 -7.41
C GLU A 508 19.75 21.50 -6.61
N LEU A 509 19.77 20.49 -5.73
CA LEU A 509 20.98 20.08 -5.02
C LEU A 509 22.09 19.63 -5.99
N ARG A 510 21.73 18.90 -7.05
CA ARG A 510 22.66 18.51 -8.12
C ARG A 510 23.30 19.71 -8.80
N ARG A 511 22.52 20.73 -9.16
CA ARG A 511 23.04 21.99 -9.76
C ARG A 511 23.98 22.73 -8.81
N ASN A 512 23.79 22.58 -7.50
CA ASN A 512 24.64 23.17 -6.47
C ASN A 512 25.85 22.29 -6.08
N GLY A 513 26.11 21.20 -6.80
CA GLY A 513 27.32 20.38 -6.64
C GLY A 513 27.19 19.16 -5.73
N TYR A 514 25.98 18.85 -5.27
CA TYR A 514 25.68 17.66 -4.45
C TYR A 514 25.13 16.54 -5.32
N ARG A 515 25.92 15.48 -5.50
CA ARG A 515 25.57 14.36 -6.37
C ARG A 515 24.98 13.23 -5.54
N ASN A 516 23.81 12.73 -5.96
CA ASN A 516 23.27 11.51 -5.40
C ASN A 516 24.20 10.32 -5.73
N VAL A 517 24.66 9.62 -4.69
CA VAL A 517 25.58 8.48 -4.83
C VAL A 517 24.91 7.30 -5.53
N ALA A 518 23.60 7.10 -5.32
CA ALA A 518 22.84 6.00 -5.90
C ALA A 518 22.94 5.98 -7.44
N ASN A 519 22.94 7.17 -8.07
CA ASN A 519 23.05 7.29 -9.54
C ASN A 519 24.30 6.63 -10.15
N ARG A 520 25.36 6.39 -9.37
CA ARG A 520 26.56 5.68 -9.81
C ARG A 520 26.62 4.24 -9.32
N LEU A 521 26.24 4.01 -8.07
CA LEU A 521 26.51 2.73 -7.39
C LEU A 521 25.29 1.79 -7.35
N GLN A 522 24.07 2.35 -7.31
CA GLN A 522 22.80 1.62 -7.21
C GLN A 522 21.70 2.39 -7.97
N PRO A 523 21.75 2.49 -9.31
CA PRO A 523 20.79 3.28 -10.08
C PRO A 523 19.35 2.75 -9.99
N GLU A 524 19.19 1.45 -9.67
CA GLU A 524 17.91 0.78 -9.43
C GLU A 524 17.58 0.68 -7.92
N GLY A 525 18.27 1.44 -7.07
CA GLY A 525 18.02 1.47 -5.62
C GLY A 525 16.77 2.27 -5.26
N TYR A 526 16.09 1.84 -4.19
CA TYR A 526 14.90 2.48 -3.64
C TYR A 526 14.89 2.39 -2.10
N SER A 527 14.13 3.25 -1.45
CA SER A 527 14.00 3.24 0.02
C SER A 527 12.57 3.16 0.51
N TYR A 528 11.59 3.25 -0.41
CA TYR A 528 10.18 3.38 -0.07
C TYR A 528 9.29 2.75 -1.13
N VAL A 529 8.21 2.10 -0.69
CA VAL A 529 7.14 1.59 -1.56
C VAL A 529 5.84 2.28 -1.17
N PHE A 530 5.26 3.02 -2.10
CA PHE A 530 4.01 3.74 -1.88
C PHE A 530 2.97 3.35 -2.92
N ARG A 531 1.81 2.87 -2.46
CA ARG A 531 0.68 2.47 -3.33
C ARG A 531 1.08 1.53 -4.47
N GLY A 532 1.97 0.57 -4.24
CA GLY A 532 2.37 -0.37 -5.29
C GLY A 532 3.53 0.10 -6.17
N GLU A 533 4.14 1.24 -5.87
CA GLU A 533 5.23 1.82 -6.67
C GLU A 533 6.45 2.05 -5.79
N MET A 534 7.62 1.64 -6.25
CA MET A 534 8.89 1.80 -5.55
C MET A 534 9.64 3.06 -6.00
N GLY A 535 10.37 3.67 -5.07
CA GLY A 535 11.27 4.78 -5.34
C GLY A 535 12.07 5.16 -4.09
N SER A 536 12.98 6.11 -4.22
CA SER A 536 13.79 6.56 -3.09
C SER A 536 13.37 7.96 -2.64
N LEU A 537 12.96 8.08 -1.38
CA LEU A 537 12.78 9.38 -0.69
C LEU A 537 14.01 9.72 0.15
N ASP A 538 14.72 8.68 0.59
CA ASP A 538 15.96 8.77 1.34
C ASP A 538 17.13 8.76 0.37
N HIS A 539 18.02 9.73 0.53
CA HIS A 539 19.17 9.87 -0.36
C HIS A 539 20.43 10.17 0.43
N ILE A 540 21.57 9.77 -0.12
CA ILE A 540 22.88 10.24 0.30
C ILE A 540 23.49 10.99 -0.87
N LEU A 541 23.54 12.31 -0.72
CA LEU A 541 24.15 13.22 -1.68
C LEU A 541 25.49 13.69 -1.13
N VAL A 542 26.52 13.66 -1.96
CA VAL A 542 27.85 14.10 -1.56
C VAL A 542 28.29 15.27 -2.40
N HIS A 543 28.97 16.23 -1.77
CA HIS A 543 29.63 17.29 -2.52
C HIS A 543 30.66 16.67 -3.47
N SER A 544 30.89 17.31 -4.61
CA SER A 544 31.83 16.83 -5.64
C SER A 544 33.22 16.41 -5.12
N SER A 545 33.71 17.02 -4.04
CA SER A 545 34.99 16.67 -3.39
C SER A 545 35.02 15.31 -2.69
N VAL A 546 33.85 14.76 -2.32
CA VAL A 546 33.72 13.48 -1.62
C VAL A 546 33.37 12.34 -2.60
N TYR A 547 32.93 12.67 -3.81
CA TYR A 547 32.33 11.71 -4.73
C TYR A 547 33.23 10.51 -5.05
N ASP A 548 34.53 10.73 -5.22
CA ASP A 548 35.49 9.66 -5.53
C ASP A 548 35.94 8.89 -4.28
N ALA A 549 35.72 9.45 -3.08
CA ALA A 549 35.98 8.76 -1.83
C ALA A 549 34.89 7.71 -1.49
N VAL A 550 33.69 7.81 -2.08
CA VAL A 550 32.60 6.84 -1.83
C VAL A 550 32.86 5.54 -2.59
N THR A 551 33.15 4.46 -1.86
CA THR A 551 33.51 3.16 -2.42
C THR A 551 32.33 2.21 -2.58
N GLY A 552 31.28 2.38 -1.77
CA GLY A 552 30.10 1.50 -1.79
C GLY A 552 28.81 2.22 -1.41
N LEU A 553 27.68 1.69 -1.86
CA LEU A 553 26.34 2.06 -1.41
C LEU A 553 25.45 0.83 -1.39
N ASP A 554 24.64 0.73 -0.35
CA ASP A 554 23.58 -0.27 -0.21
C ASP A 554 22.26 0.36 0.26
N PHE A 555 21.16 -0.17 -0.26
CA PHE A 555 19.82 0.04 0.26
C PHE A 555 19.42 -1.24 0.96
N TRP A 556 19.51 -1.27 2.29
CA TRP A 556 19.25 -2.53 2.99
C TRP A 556 17.74 -2.73 3.15
N HIS A 557 17.15 -3.49 2.23
CA HIS A 557 15.71 -3.68 2.08
C HIS A 557 15.06 -4.50 3.22
N ILE A 558 14.98 -3.93 4.41
CA ILE A 558 14.40 -4.55 5.61
C ILE A 558 13.01 -4.02 5.96
N ASN A 559 12.53 -2.97 5.29
CA ASN A 559 11.33 -2.21 5.68
C ASN A 559 10.34 -2.01 4.54
N ALA A 560 10.76 -1.42 3.41
CA ALA A 560 9.84 -0.95 2.37
C ALA A 560 9.01 -2.09 1.75
N ASP A 561 9.61 -3.27 1.67
CA ASP A 561 8.98 -4.46 1.10
C ASP A 561 8.25 -5.33 2.14
N GLU A 562 8.37 -5.03 3.43
CA GLU A 562 7.76 -5.84 4.51
C GLU A 562 6.29 -5.45 4.76
N PRO A 563 5.41 -6.43 5.05
CA PRO A 563 4.04 -6.18 5.46
C PRO A 563 3.89 -5.09 6.53
N VAL A 564 3.03 -4.11 6.26
CA VAL A 564 2.60 -3.09 7.25
C VAL A 564 2.02 -3.75 8.50
N ALA A 565 1.39 -4.93 8.35
CA ALA A 565 0.89 -5.76 9.43
C ALA A 565 1.94 -6.06 10.52
N PHE A 566 3.21 -6.18 10.13
CA PHE A 566 4.30 -6.50 11.04
C PHE A 566 4.81 -5.30 11.83
N GLU A 567 4.34 -4.09 11.59
CA GLU A 567 4.71 -2.93 12.39
C GLU A 567 4.46 -3.14 13.90
N TYR A 568 5.14 -2.32 14.71
CA TYR A 568 5.15 -2.45 16.16
C TYR A 568 3.78 -2.26 16.84
N GLY A 569 2.81 -1.62 16.17
CA GLY A 569 1.48 -1.31 16.72
C GLY A 569 0.68 -2.55 17.12
N LEU A 570 -0.15 -2.41 18.16
CA LEU A 570 -0.97 -3.50 18.72
C LEU A 570 -2.47 -3.36 18.38
N SER A 571 -2.90 -2.18 17.93
CA SER A 571 -4.30 -1.94 17.57
C SER A 571 -4.73 -2.80 16.38
N HIS A 572 -6.01 -3.17 16.38
CA HIS A 572 -6.64 -3.95 15.30
C HIS A 572 -5.99 -5.33 15.05
N LYS A 573 -5.37 -5.91 16.09
CA LYS A 573 -4.77 -7.25 16.05
C LYS A 573 -5.30 -8.11 17.19
N THR A 574 -5.61 -9.37 16.91
CA THR A 574 -5.91 -10.35 17.97
C THR A 574 -4.67 -10.62 18.83
N PRO A 575 -4.83 -11.18 20.05
CA PRO A 575 -3.68 -11.59 20.86
C PRO A 575 -2.72 -12.54 20.14
N GLU A 576 -3.24 -13.45 19.32
CA GLU A 576 -2.45 -14.37 18.49
C GLU A 576 -1.67 -13.61 17.41
N GLN A 577 -2.33 -12.73 16.65
CA GLN A 577 -1.66 -11.89 15.66
C GLN A 577 -0.59 -10.99 16.27
N GLN A 578 -0.80 -10.46 17.48
CA GLN A 578 0.21 -9.65 18.17
C GLN A 578 1.50 -10.43 18.45
N GLN A 579 1.41 -11.75 18.65
CA GLN A 579 2.55 -12.66 18.82
C GLN A 579 3.13 -13.08 17.47
N ASP A 580 2.29 -13.58 16.57
CA ASP A 580 2.66 -14.18 15.28
C ASP A 580 3.26 -13.16 14.30
N TRP A 581 2.91 -11.88 14.43
CA TRP A 581 3.32 -10.82 13.50
C TRP A 581 4.50 -9.98 14.02
N TYR A 582 5.14 -10.41 15.11
CA TYR A 582 6.23 -9.67 15.72
C TYR A 582 7.42 -10.56 16.08
N ALA A 583 8.60 -10.03 15.77
CA ALA A 583 9.87 -10.50 16.28
C ALA A 583 10.79 -9.29 16.47
N PRO A 584 11.69 -9.30 17.48
CA PRO A 584 12.67 -8.23 17.70
C PRO A 584 13.83 -8.38 16.70
N THR A 585 13.54 -8.23 15.41
CA THR A 585 14.48 -8.31 14.29
C THR A 585 14.53 -6.97 13.55
N PRO A 586 15.55 -6.71 12.70
CA PRO A 586 15.59 -5.49 11.89
C PRO A 586 14.38 -5.29 10.97
N TYR A 587 13.72 -6.39 10.54
CA TYR A 587 12.65 -6.32 9.56
C TYR A 587 11.39 -5.59 10.06
N ARG A 588 10.89 -4.67 9.22
CA ARG A 588 9.78 -3.74 9.52
C ARG A 588 10.02 -2.96 10.82
N SER A 589 11.24 -2.47 11.03
CA SER A 589 11.55 -1.50 12.09
C SER A 589 11.09 -0.08 11.72
N SER A 590 10.88 0.18 10.43
CA SER A 590 10.41 1.44 9.84
C SER A 590 9.56 1.15 8.60
N ASP A 591 9.00 2.20 7.98
CA ASP A 591 8.42 2.18 6.65
C ASP A 591 9.42 2.58 5.55
N HIS A 592 10.60 3.09 5.92
CA HIS A 592 11.71 3.41 5.02
C HIS A 592 12.86 2.42 5.18
N ASP A 593 13.52 2.03 4.09
CA ASP A 593 14.78 1.29 4.15
C ASP A 593 15.95 2.23 4.50
N PRO A 594 16.91 1.81 5.35
CA PRO A 594 18.14 2.55 5.56
C PRO A 594 19.00 2.57 4.29
N VAL A 595 19.65 3.72 4.04
CA VAL A 595 20.63 3.89 2.96
C VAL A 595 22.01 4.00 3.58
N ILE A 596 22.95 3.21 3.11
CA ILE A 596 24.29 3.10 3.72
C ILE A 596 25.34 3.35 2.64
N ILE A 597 26.32 4.20 2.94
CA ILE A 597 27.53 4.32 2.13
C ILE A 597 28.77 3.87 2.89
N GLU A 598 29.79 3.51 2.13
CA GLU A 598 31.15 3.32 2.59
C GLU A 598 32.05 4.35 1.92
N ILE A 599 32.93 4.99 2.69
CA ILE A 599 33.92 5.92 2.17
C ILE A 599 35.35 5.51 2.57
N ASN A 600 36.29 5.72 1.65
CA ASN A 600 37.72 5.73 1.92
C ASN A 600 38.14 7.16 2.25
N SER A 601 38.26 7.46 3.54
CA SER A 601 38.52 8.80 4.05
C SER A 601 39.90 9.33 3.65
N ALA A 602 40.86 8.48 3.29
CA ALA A 602 42.17 8.91 2.78
C ALA A 602 42.11 9.55 1.39
N LEU A 603 40.98 9.40 0.67
CA LEU A 603 40.72 10.07 -0.61
C LEU A 603 40.01 11.42 -0.45
N LEU A 604 39.63 11.79 0.77
CA LEU A 604 39.08 13.11 1.03
C LEU A 604 40.18 14.17 0.90
N PRO A 605 39.91 15.32 0.27
CA PRO A 605 40.87 16.42 0.25
C PRO A 605 41.01 17.04 1.65
N GLU A 606 42.19 17.59 1.91
CA GLU A 606 42.51 18.33 3.15
C GLU A 606 41.65 19.58 3.36
#